data_AF-A0A3B1CXT2-F1
#
_entry.id   AF-A0A3B1CXT2-F1
#
_cell.length_a   1.000
_cell.length_b   1.000
_cell.length_c   1.000
_cell.angle_alpha   90.00
_cell.angle_beta   90.00
_cell.angle_gamma   90.00
#
_symmetry.space_group_name_H-M   'P 1'
#
loop_
_entity.id
_entity.type
_entity.pdbx_description
1 polymer ?
#
loop_
_entity_poly.entity_id
_entity_poly.type
_entity_poly.pdbx_seq_one_letter_code
_entity_poly.pdbx_strand_id
1 'polypeptide(L)'
;NIIVAANAGGAWSPFGDITTLMVWTSGKVETMQFAYLMIPSVVNWIIPALIIYPFVPNEKPTGSKEAVELKPGAKIIICLGIGTVATAVSFHQFLHLPPFMGMMLGLGALMIFGWYLKRWGDKPYLEKLGVEEDRRKKPRFDIFKKVEGVEFDTLLFFFGVLTAVGALQYIGYLALASDNLYATIGPTASNIVVGVLSAIVDNIPVMYAVLKMDPAMGLDQWLLITLTTGVGGSLLSVGSAAGVAVMGVDRKNYGFMAHLKWAPAIAVGYFASIGAWWFVTAGLR
;
A
#
# COMPACT_ATOMS: atom_id res chain seq x y z
N ASN A 1 -12.75 -7.51 -7.55
CA ASN A 1 -12.48 -6.06 -7.53
C ASN A 1 -11.85 -5.54 -6.24
N ILE A 2 -11.90 -6.28 -5.11
CA ILE A 2 -11.28 -5.84 -3.83
C ILE A 2 -9.76 -5.61 -3.98
N ILE A 3 -9.06 -6.51 -4.69
CA ILE A 3 -7.61 -6.39 -4.96
C ILE A 3 -7.29 -5.10 -5.72
N VAL A 4 -8.05 -4.83 -6.80
CA VAL A 4 -7.90 -3.61 -7.60
C VAL A 4 -8.17 -2.37 -6.74
N ALA A 5 -9.21 -2.39 -5.90
CA ALA A 5 -9.54 -1.27 -5.01
C ALA A 5 -8.42 -0.99 -4.00
N ALA A 6 -7.83 -2.04 -3.41
CA ALA A 6 -6.73 -1.90 -2.46
C ALA A 6 -5.48 -1.32 -3.14
N ASN A 7 -5.06 -1.89 -4.27
CA ASN A 7 -3.87 -1.45 -5.00
C ASN A 7 -4.05 -0.03 -5.58
N ALA A 8 -5.17 0.25 -6.26
CA ALA A 8 -5.46 1.58 -6.81
C ALA A 8 -5.66 2.64 -5.72
N GLY A 9 -6.29 2.26 -4.60
CA GLY A 9 -6.47 3.11 -3.42
C GLY A 9 -5.14 3.49 -2.75
N GLY A 10 -4.11 2.65 -2.87
CA GLY A 10 -2.77 2.96 -2.38
C GLY A 10 -1.98 3.90 -3.29
N ALA A 11 -2.15 3.79 -4.61
CA ALA A 11 -1.26 4.43 -5.58
C ALA A 11 -1.27 5.98 -5.60
N TRP A 12 -2.30 6.64 -5.06
CA TRP A 12 -2.45 8.11 -5.10
C TRP A 12 -2.04 8.82 -3.81
N SER A 13 -1.42 8.12 -2.86
CA SER A 13 -0.91 8.69 -1.61
C SER A 13 0.49 8.14 -1.32
N PRO A 14 1.44 8.96 -0.82
CA PRO A 14 2.77 8.46 -0.46
C PRO A 14 2.74 7.39 0.65
N PHE A 15 1.67 7.32 1.44
CA PHE A 15 1.49 6.30 2.51
C PHE A 15 0.55 5.18 2.13
N GLY A 16 0.04 5.18 0.89
CA GLY A 16 -0.95 4.20 0.47
C GLY A 16 -0.38 2.81 0.24
N ASP A 17 0.85 2.72 -0.27
CA ASP A 17 1.59 1.46 -0.46
C ASP A 17 3.10 1.64 -0.15
N ILE A 18 3.81 0.54 0.09
CA ILE A 18 5.27 0.55 0.24
C ILE A 18 5.93 1.09 -1.03
N THR A 19 5.37 0.82 -2.21
CA THR A 19 5.90 1.33 -3.48
C THR A 19 5.82 2.85 -3.60
N THR A 20 4.69 3.46 -3.26
CA THR A 20 4.53 4.93 -3.24
C THR A 20 5.44 5.57 -2.21
N LEU A 21 5.64 4.90 -1.06
CA LEU A 21 6.55 5.35 -0.02
C LEU A 21 8.00 5.36 -0.50
N MET A 22 8.43 4.34 -1.25
CA MET A 22 9.78 4.28 -1.85
C MET A 22 10.01 5.43 -2.84
N VAL A 23 9.05 5.72 -3.72
CA VAL A 23 9.16 6.82 -4.67
C VAL A 23 9.24 8.17 -3.95
N TRP A 24 8.39 8.37 -2.93
CA TRP A 24 8.39 9.61 -2.14
C TRP A 24 9.70 9.80 -1.37
N THR A 25 10.18 8.76 -0.68
CA THR A 25 11.44 8.81 0.10
C THR A 25 12.69 8.95 -0.79
N SER A 26 12.61 8.55 -2.06
CA SER A 26 13.67 8.79 -3.05
C SER A 26 13.69 10.22 -3.61
N GLY A 27 12.71 11.06 -3.25
CA GLY A 27 12.62 12.45 -3.69
C GLY A 27 12.17 12.62 -5.15
N LYS A 28 11.68 11.56 -5.81
CA LYS A 28 11.23 11.62 -7.21
C LYS A 28 9.84 12.24 -7.37
N VAL A 29 8.98 12.13 -6.36
CA VAL A 29 7.62 12.68 -6.33
C VAL A 29 7.35 13.28 -4.96
N GLU A 30 6.89 14.51 -4.92
CA GLU A 30 6.48 15.19 -3.67
C GLU A 30 5.06 14.82 -3.25
N THR A 31 4.76 15.00 -1.96
CA THR A 31 3.49 14.62 -1.33
C THR A 31 2.26 15.09 -2.12
N MET A 32 2.23 16.36 -2.55
CA MET A 32 1.08 16.94 -3.25
C MET A 32 0.97 16.47 -4.70
N GLN A 33 2.07 16.00 -5.30
CA GLN A 33 2.09 15.54 -6.69
C GLN A 33 1.42 14.17 -6.84
N PHE A 34 1.32 13.36 -5.77
CA PHE A 34 0.54 12.12 -5.80
C PHE A 34 -0.96 12.34 -6.09
N ALA A 35 -1.49 13.55 -5.85
CA ALA A 35 -2.87 13.88 -6.17
C ALA A 35 -3.19 13.75 -7.68
N TYR A 36 -2.19 13.88 -8.56
CA TYR A 36 -2.36 13.61 -10.00
C TYR A 36 -2.77 12.17 -10.30
N LEU A 37 -2.49 11.23 -9.39
CA LEU A 37 -2.83 9.81 -9.55
C LEU A 37 -4.24 9.47 -9.04
N MET A 38 -4.92 10.38 -8.35
CA MET A 38 -6.26 10.12 -7.79
C MET A 38 -7.27 9.74 -8.89
N ILE A 39 -7.37 10.55 -9.95
CA ILE A 39 -8.29 10.26 -11.07
C ILE A 39 -7.89 8.96 -11.79
N PRO A 40 -6.62 8.76 -12.20
CA PRO A 40 -6.18 7.48 -12.75
C PRO A 40 -6.50 6.26 -11.87
N SER A 41 -6.28 6.34 -10.56
CA SER A 41 -6.61 5.28 -9.60
C SER A 41 -8.11 4.99 -9.53
N VAL A 42 -8.96 6.02 -9.51
CA VAL A 42 -10.41 5.84 -9.54
C VAL A 42 -10.84 5.17 -10.85
N VAL A 43 -10.28 5.58 -11.98
CA VAL A 43 -10.54 4.96 -13.30
C VAL A 43 -10.10 3.49 -13.29
N ASN A 44 -8.93 3.19 -12.73
CA ASN A 44 -8.42 1.82 -12.61
C ASN A 44 -9.40 0.89 -11.89
N TRP A 45 -10.04 1.39 -10.84
CA TRP A 45 -10.99 0.62 -10.02
C TRP A 45 -12.41 0.57 -10.61
N ILE A 46 -12.92 1.69 -11.11
CA ILE A 46 -14.31 1.81 -11.55
C ILE A 46 -14.57 1.04 -12.86
N ILE A 47 -13.60 1.01 -13.78
CA ILE A 47 -13.78 0.35 -15.08
C ILE A 47 -13.97 -1.17 -14.92
N PRO A 48 -13.12 -1.91 -14.19
CA PRO A 48 -13.38 -3.31 -13.88
C PRO A 48 -14.67 -3.48 -13.06
N ALA A 49 -15.00 -2.53 -12.17
CA ALA A 49 -16.26 -2.59 -11.41
C ALA A 49 -17.47 -2.60 -12.34
N LEU A 50 -17.52 -1.70 -13.32
CA LEU A 50 -18.61 -1.57 -14.28
C LEU A 50 -18.72 -2.81 -15.19
N ILE A 51 -17.59 -3.41 -15.56
CA ILE A 51 -17.57 -4.64 -16.38
C ILE A 51 -18.05 -5.85 -15.56
N ILE A 52 -17.64 -5.95 -14.28
CA ILE A 52 -17.97 -7.09 -13.42
C ILE A 52 -19.41 -6.99 -12.87
N TYR A 53 -19.90 -5.77 -12.62
CA TYR A 53 -21.22 -5.48 -12.02
C TYR A 53 -22.38 -6.32 -12.57
N PRO A 54 -22.62 -6.42 -13.90
CA PRO A 54 -23.74 -7.19 -14.43
C PRO A 54 -23.64 -8.71 -14.19
N PHE A 55 -22.48 -9.22 -13.79
CA PHE A 55 -22.25 -10.64 -13.51
C PHE A 55 -22.35 -10.98 -12.02
N VAL A 56 -22.56 -10.00 -11.15
CA VAL A 56 -22.71 -10.21 -9.70
C VAL A 56 -24.20 -10.46 -9.38
N PRO A 57 -24.54 -11.55 -8.67
CA PRO A 57 -25.90 -11.81 -8.22
C PRO A 57 -26.45 -10.67 -7.36
N ASN A 58 -27.71 -10.29 -7.57
CA ASN A 58 -28.38 -9.28 -6.76
C ASN A 58 -28.87 -9.87 -5.43
N GLU A 59 -27.92 -10.27 -4.60
CA GLU A 59 -28.14 -10.86 -3.28
C GLU A 59 -27.75 -9.86 -2.18
N LYS A 60 -28.49 -9.86 -1.07
CA LYS A 60 -28.17 -9.04 0.09
C LYS A 60 -27.72 -9.94 1.23
N PRO A 61 -26.47 -9.87 1.70
CA PRO A 61 -26.06 -10.64 2.87
C PRO A 61 -26.88 -10.17 4.08
N THR A 62 -27.32 -11.11 4.90
CA THR A 62 -27.94 -10.80 6.19
C THR A 62 -26.90 -10.12 7.07
N GLY A 63 -27.08 -8.82 7.34
CA GLY A 63 -26.15 -8.06 8.17
C GLY A 63 -26.01 -8.66 9.56
N SER A 64 -24.78 -8.79 10.05
CA SER A 64 -24.52 -9.14 11.44
C SER A 64 -25.12 -8.05 12.34
N LYS A 65 -25.90 -8.46 13.35
CA LYS A 65 -26.47 -7.56 14.37
C LYS A 65 -25.50 -7.28 15.52
N GLU A 66 -24.24 -7.70 15.42
CA GLU A 66 -23.25 -7.42 16.46
C GLU A 66 -22.97 -5.92 16.54
N ALA A 67 -23.31 -5.33 17.69
CA ALA A 67 -22.92 -3.96 18.01
C ALA A 67 -21.39 -3.93 18.19
N VAL A 68 -20.69 -3.30 17.25
CA VAL A 68 -19.24 -3.10 17.34
C VAL A 68 -18.96 -1.98 18.33
N GLU A 69 -18.69 -2.33 19.58
CA GLU A 69 -18.27 -1.36 20.60
C GLU A 69 -16.76 -1.08 20.54
N LEU A 70 -16.42 0.21 20.55
CA LEU A 70 -15.03 0.64 20.63
C LEU A 70 -14.47 0.40 22.03
N LYS A 71 -13.31 -0.29 22.10
CA LYS A 71 -12.60 -0.51 23.36
C LYS A 71 -12.14 0.81 24.00
N PRO A 72 -11.94 0.84 25.33
CA PRO A 72 -11.38 2.01 26.02
C PRO A 72 -10.06 2.47 25.37
N GLY A 73 -9.92 3.77 25.14
CA GLY A 73 -8.74 4.36 24.50
C GLY A 73 -8.69 4.25 22.97
N ALA A 74 -9.62 3.53 22.31
CA ALA A 74 -9.61 3.36 20.85
C ALA A 74 -9.62 4.70 20.09
N LYS A 75 -10.44 5.67 20.52
CA LYS A 75 -10.49 7.01 19.90
C LYS A 75 -9.15 7.74 19.97
N ILE A 76 -8.46 7.66 21.11
CA ILE A 76 -7.16 8.31 21.30
C ILE A 76 -6.09 7.60 20.47
N ILE A 77 -6.10 6.27 20.40
CA ILE A 77 -5.21 5.50 19.52
C ILE A 77 -5.41 5.89 18.05
N ILE A 78 -6.65 6.06 17.60
CA ILE A 78 -6.96 6.53 16.23
C ILE A 78 -6.37 7.93 16.02
N CYS A 79 -6.59 8.87 16.95
CA CYS A 79 -6.02 10.22 16.86
C CYS A 79 -4.48 10.20 16.86
N LEU A 80 -3.84 9.36 17.67
CA LEU A 80 -2.38 9.20 17.68
C LEU A 80 -1.87 8.60 16.36
N GLY A 81 -2.61 7.66 15.77
CA GLY A 81 -2.29 7.11 14.45
C GLY A 81 -2.33 8.18 13.36
N ILE A 82 -3.41 8.98 13.31
CA ILE A 82 -3.52 10.12 12.38
C ILE A 82 -2.41 11.14 12.65
N GLY A 83 -2.14 11.45 13.92
CA GLY A 83 -1.05 12.33 14.34
C GLY A 83 0.33 11.83 13.89
N THR A 84 0.56 10.52 13.93
CA THR A 84 1.82 9.89 13.48
C THR A 84 2.04 10.08 11.98
N VAL A 85 0.98 9.94 11.17
CA VAL A 85 1.04 10.23 9.74
C VAL A 85 1.34 11.71 9.51
N ALA A 86 0.65 12.60 10.23
CA ALA A 86 0.87 14.03 10.13
C ALA A 86 2.30 14.45 10.53
N THR A 87 2.88 13.86 11.59
CA THR A 87 4.26 14.13 11.99
C THR A 87 5.27 13.59 10.98
N ALA A 88 5.04 12.41 10.40
CA ALA A 88 5.91 11.86 9.35
C ALA A 88 5.96 12.76 8.11
N VAL A 89 4.80 13.25 7.64
CA VAL A 89 4.72 14.23 6.54
C VAL A 89 5.41 15.54 6.92
N SER A 90 5.13 16.06 8.12
CA SER A 90 5.67 17.35 8.56
C SER A 90 7.19 17.33 8.69
N PHE A 91 7.76 16.24 9.20
CA PHE A 91 9.21 16.07 9.33
C PHE A 91 9.89 16.06 7.96
N HIS A 92 9.30 15.35 7.00
CA HIS A 92 9.84 15.30 5.64
C HIS A 92 9.70 16.64 4.91
N GLN A 93 8.51 17.24 4.94
CA GLN A 93 8.20 18.44 4.14
C GLN A 93 8.81 19.71 4.71
N PHE A 94 8.75 19.91 6.02
CA PHE A 94 9.15 21.18 6.65
C PHE A 94 10.54 21.10 7.28
N LEU A 95 10.87 19.97 7.91
CA LEU A 95 12.16 19.80 8.61
C LEU A 95 13.24 19.14 7.75
N HIS A 96 12.90 18.65 6.55
CA HIS A 96 13.81 17.91 5.66
C HIS A 96 14.45 16.69 6.36
N LEU A 97 13.74 16.14 7.34
CA LEU A 97 14.16 14.95 8.08
C LEU A 97 13.51 13.70 7.47
N PRO A 98 14.24 12.57 7.42
CA PRO A 98 13.67 11.28 7.06
C PRO A 98 12.31 10.98 7.73
N PRO A 99 11.29 10.52 6.99
CA PRO A 99 9.93 10.32 7.51
C PRO A 99 9.87 9.33 8.67
N PHE A 100 10.78 8.35 8.70
CA PHE A 100 10.84 7.36 9.77
C PHE A 100 11.04 7.98 11.15
N MET A 101 11.70 9.14 11.26
CA MET A 101 11.84 9.84 12.54
C MET A 101 10.48 10.31 13.07
N GLY A 102 9.62 10.84 12.19
CA GLY A 102 8.25 11.22 12.55
C GLY A 102 7.39 10.00 12.89
N MET A 103 7.59 8.87 12.21
CA MET A 103 6.94 7.60 12.54
C MET A 103 7.38 7.06 13.91
N MET A 104 8.68 7.13 14.22
CA MET A 104 9.24 6.70 15.51
C MET A 104 8.76 7.58 16.68
N LEU A 105 8.62 8.89 16.45
CA LEU A 105 8.02 9.80 17.43
C LEU A 105 6.56 9.41 17.74
N GLY A 106 5.77 9.15 16.70
CA GLY A 106 4.39 8.69 16.84
C GLY A 106 4.27 7.35 17.55
N LEU A 107 5.16 6.40 17.24
CA LEU A 107 5.28 5.13 17.96
C LEU A 107 5.62 5.36 19.44
N GLY A 108 6.57 6.25 19.76
CA GLY A 108 6.91 6.60 21.13
C GLY A 108 5.70 7.19 21.91
N ALA A 109 4.94 8.10 21.29
CA ALA A 109 3.72 8.64 21.87
C ALA A 109 2.65 7.55 22.10
N LEU A 110 2.49 6.64 21.14
CA LEU A 110 1.60 5.49 21.27
C LEU A 110 2.04 4.55 22.40
N MET A 111 3.34 4.33 22.59
CA MET A 111 3.88 3.48 23.66
C MET A 111 3.64 4.10 25.04
N ILE A 112 3.82 5.42 25.19
CA ILE A 112 3.48 6.14 26.43
C ILE A 112 1.98 6.01 26.73
N PHE A 113 1.12 6.19 25.72
CA PHE A 113 -0.32 6.03 25.90
C PHE A 113 -0.74 4.58 26.17
N GLY A 114 -0.10 3.60 25.52
CA GLY A 114 -0.31 2.18 25.79
C GLY A 114 0.06 1.80 27.21
N TRP A 115 1.16 2.35 27.74
CA TRP A 115 1.53 2.19 29.16
C TRP A 115 0.47 2.80 30.09
N TYR A 116 -0.05 4.00 29.77
CA TYR A 116 -1.13 4.62 30.52
C TYR A 116 -2.40 3.74 30.53
N LEU A 117 -2.82 3.22 29.37
CA LEU A 117 -3.96 2.30 29.28
C LEU A 117 -3.73 1.02 30.09
N LYS A 118 -2.53 0.45 30.02
CA LYS A 118 -2.16 -0.75 30.79
C LYS A 118 -2.24 -0.54 32.30
N ARG A 119 -2.06 0.70 32.78
CA ARG A 119 -2.06 1.04 34.21
C ARG A 119 -3.41 1.55 34.72
N TRP A 120 -4.21 2.22 33.88
CA TRP A 120 -5.44 2.91 34.29
C TRP A 120 -6.64 2.79 33.34
N GLY A 121 -6.46 2.29 32.10
CA GLY A 121 -7.47 2.37 31.02
C GLY A 121 -8.71 1.48 31.19
N ASP A 122 -8.59 0.32 31.85
CA ASP A 122 -9.73 -0.59 32.04
C ASP A 122 -10.63 -0.21 33.22
N LYS A 123 -10.18 0.71 34.09
CA LYS A 123 -10.87 1.06 35.33
C LYS A 123 -12.30 1.57 35.10
N PRO A 124 -12.55 2.54 34.18
CA PRO A 124 -13.89 3.09 33.98
C PRO A 124 -14.86 2.13 33.28
N TYR A 125 -14.36 1.22 32.45
CA TYR A 125 -15.18 0.21 31.75
C TYR A 125 -15.60 -0.92 32.70
N LEU A 126 -14.68 -1.36 33.58
CA LEU A 126 -14.96 -2.37 34.60
C LEU A 126 -15.85 -1.82 35.73
N GLU A 127 -15.67 -0.56 36.13
CA GLU A 127 -16.56 0.14 37.07
C GLU A 127 -18.01 0.22 36.54
N LYS A 128 -18.20 0.45 35.24
CA LYS A 128 -19.54 0.41 34.60
C LYS A 128 -20.17 -0.98 34.57
N LEU A 129 -19.36 -2.05 34.57
CA LEU A 129 -19.83 -3.44 34.55
C LEU A 129 -20.05 -4.00 35.97
N GLY A 130 -19.83 -3.20 37.03
CA GLY A 130 -20.00 -3.65 38.42
C GLY A 130 -19.00 -4.72 38.85
N VAL A 131 -17.87 -4.87 38.15
CA VAL A 131 -16.87 -5.90 38.42
C VAL A 131 -15.79 -5.33 39.36
N GLU A 132 -15.89 -5.66 40.65
CA GLU A 132 -14.79 -5.49 41.60
C GLU A 132 -13.79 -6.65 41.44
N GLU A 133 -12.80 -6.56 40.54
CA GLU A 133 -11.77 -7.62 40.46
C GLU A 133 -10.32 -7.13 40.28
N ASP A 134 -9.43 -7.95 40.85
CA ASP A 134 -7.98 -7.82 40.95
C ASP A 134 -7.29 -7.70 39.57
N ARG A 135 -6.57 -6.59 39.38
CA ARG A 135 -5.94 -6.11 38.13
C ARG A 135 -4.84 -7.00 37.54
N ARG A 136 -4.64 -8.20 38.08
CA ARG A 136 -3.50 -9.11 37.77
C ARG A 136 -3.84 -10.25 36.81
N LYS A 137 -5.12 -10.58 36.57
CA LYS A 137 -5.52 -11.81 35.85
C LYS A 137 -6.00 -11.65 34.39
N LYS A 138 -6.20 -10.43 33.87
CA LYS A 138 -6.64 -10.22 32.47
C LYS A 138 -5.48 -9.92 31.51
N PRO A 139 -5.56 -10.35 30.24
CA PRO A 139 -4.56 -10.05 29.23
C PRO A 139 -4.49 -8.54 29.02
N ARG A 140 -3.36 -7.95 29.42
CA ARG A 140 -3.10 -6.52 29.30
C ARG A 140 -2.97 -6.14 27.82
N PHE A 141 -3.47 -4.96 27.45
CA PHE A 141 -3.15 -4.36 26.15
C PHE A 141 -1.63 -4.22 26.07
N ASP A 142 -1.02 -4.94 25.12
CA ASP A 142 0.41 -4.95 24.90
C ASP A 142 0.68 -4.62 23.44
N ILE A 143 1.16 -3.40 23.21
CA ILE A 143 1.52 -2.93 21.88
C ILE A 143 2.63 -3.80 21.32
N PHE A 144 3.58 -4.27 22.13
CA PHE A 144 4.65 -5.13 21.65
C PHE A 144 4.14 -6.49 21.23
N LYS A 145 3.13 -7.06 21.90
CA LYS A 145 2.47 -8.29 21.45
C LYS A 145 1.68 -8.09 20.15
N LYS A 146 1.26 -6.86 19.85
CA LYS A 146 0.66 -6.51 18.56
C LYS A 146 1.70 -6.25 17.47
N VAL A 147 2.85 -5.67 17.83
CA VAL A 147 4.01 -5.49 16.95
C VAL A 147 4.74 -6.81 16.69
N GLU A 148 4.69 -7.77 17.61
CA GLU A 148 5.16 -9.15 17.42
C GLU A 148 4.39 -9.86 16.30
N GLY A 149 3.13 -9.45 16.09
CA GLY A 149 2.34 -9.86 14.93
C GLY A 149 2.73 -9.19 13.62
N VAL A 150 3.78 -8.35 13.59
CA VAL A 150 4.38 -7.89 12.33
C VAL A 150 5.01 -9.11 11.66
N GLU A 151 4.75 -9.25 10.37
CA GLU A 151 5.19 -10.37 9.56
C GLU A 151 6.73 -10.31 9.37
N PHE A 152 7.48 -10.88 10.33
CA PHE A 152 8.94 -11.00 10.23
C PHE A 152 9.35 -11.73 8.95
N ASP A 153 8.56 -12.71 8.50
CA ASP A 153 8.77 -13.40 7.23
C ASP A 153 8.72 -12.43 6.04
N THR A 154 7.74 -11.52 6.03
CA THR A 154 7.59 -10.48 5.00
C THR A 154 8.74 -9.47 5.05
N LEU A 155 9.20 -9.08 6.25
CA LEU A 155 10.38 -8.21 6.40
C LEU A 155 11.66 -8.87 5.89
N LEU A 156 11.90 -10.15 6.22
CA LEU A 156 13.05 -10.91 5.75
C LEU A 156 13.00 -11.13 4.23
N PHE A 157 11.81 -11.38 3.67
CA PHE A 157 11.59 -11.45 2.23
C PHE A 157 12.03 -10.14 1.54
N PHE A 158 11.52 -8.99 2.00
CA PHE A 158 11.91 -7.70 1.40
C PHE A 158 13.40 -7.42 1.60
N PHE A 159 13.97 -7.69 2.78
CA PHE A 159 15.41 -7.53 3.00
C PHE A 159 16.24 -8.33 1.98
N GLY A 160 15.90 -9.60 1.77
CA GLY A 160 16.57 -10.49 0.82
C GLY A 160 16.43 -9.99 -0.63
N VAL A 161 15.22 -9.66 -1.07
CA VAL A 161 14.98 -9.21 -2.44
C VAL A 161 15.64 -7.86 -2.73
N LEU A 162 15.55 -6.90 -1.80
CA LEU A 162 16.21 -5.59 -1.96
C LEU A 162 17.73 -5.73 -2.01
N THR A 163 18.31 -6.64 -1.22
CA THR A 163 19.74 -6.93 -1.25
C THR A 163 20.15 -7.59 -2.58
N ALA A 164 19.36 -8.52 -3.11
CA ALA A 164 19.60 -9.13 -4.41
C ALA A 164 19.56 -8.10 -5.56
N VAL A 165 18.56 -7.21 -5.56
CA VAL A 165 18.49 -6.11 -6.54
C VAL A 165 19.67 -5.15 -6.38
N GLY A 166 20.09 -4.87 -5.14
CA GLY A 166 21.30 -4.09 -4.85
C GLY A 166 22.57 -4.74 -5.41
N ALA A 167 22.68 -6.06 -5.36
CA ALA A 167 23.79 -6.80 -5.97
C ALA A 167 23.75 -6.71 -7.52
N LEU A 168 22.57 -6.80 -8.13
CA LEU A 168 22.41 -6.61 -9.58
C LEU A 168 22.80 -5.19 -10.03
N GLN A 169 22.48 -4.17 -9.22
CA GLN A 169 22.96 -2.80 -9.45
C GLN A 169 24.49 -2.73 -9.39
N TYR A 170 25.09 -3.32 -8.34
CA TYR A 170 26.54 -3.29 -8.12
C TYR A 170 27.32 -3.94 -9.26
N ILE A 171 26.81 -5.04 -9.83
CA ILE A 171 27.43 -5.77 -10.95
C ILE A 171 27.13 -5.09 -12.31
N GLY A 172 26.23 -4.10 -12.35
CA GLY A 172 25.92 -3.31 -13.55
C GLY A 172 24.81 -3.86 -14.44
N TYR A 173 24.14 -4.95 -14.05
CA TYR A 173 23.03 -5.53 -14.83
C TYR A 173 21.84 -4.59 -14.94
N LEU A 174 21.54 -3.82 -13.88
CA LEU A 174 20.47 -2.83 -13.92
C LEU A 174 20.79 -1.67 -14.87
N ALA A 175 22.06 -1.29 -15.05
CA ALA A 175 22.43 -0.28 -16.03
C ALA A 175 22.12 -0.75 -17.46
N LEU A 176 22.46 -2.01 -17.77
CA LEU A 176 22.10 -2.63 -19.06
C LEU A 176 20.58 -2.70 -19.26
N ALA A 177 19.83 -3.05 -18.20
CA ALA A 177 18.37 -3.06 -18.25
C ALA A 177 17.80 -1.65 -18.49
N SER A 178 18.37 -0.63 -17.84
CA SER A 178 17.98 0.77 -17.99
C SER A 178 18.16 1.25 -19.44
N ASP A 179 19.31 1.00 -20.05
CA ASP A 179 19.57 1.39 -21.45
C ASP A 179 18.62 0.68 -22.44
N ASN A 180 18.40 -0.62 -22.25
CA ASN A 180 17.52 -1.39 -23.13
C ASN A 180 16.04 -1.00 -22.98
N LEU A 181 15.58 -0.72 -21.76
CA LEU A 181 14.19 -0.31 -21.53
C LEU A 181 14.04 1.18 -21.82
N TYR A 182 14.65 2.03 -21.01
CA TYR A 182 14.35 3.46 -21.01
C TYR A 182 14.98 4.22 -22.18
N ALA A 183 16.19 3.87 -22.63
CA ALA A 183 16.83 4.58 -23.74
C ALA A 183 16.35 4.09 -25.12
N THR A 184 15.97 2.81 -25.26
CA THR A 184 15.61 2.23 -26.56
C THR A 184 14.11 2.35 -26.88
N ILE A 185 13.23 1.92 -25.96
CA ILE A 185 11.77 1.94 -26.18
C ILE A 185 11.08 3.18 -25.56
N GLY A 186 11.81 3.94 -24.76
CA GLY A 186 11.36 5.19 -24.14
C GLY A 186 10.65 5.00 -22.79
N PRO A 187 10.55 6.05 -21.95
CA PRO A 187 10.03 5.95 -20.59
C PRO A 187 8.57 5.46 -20.52
N THR A 188 7.69 5.94 -21.40
CA THR A 188 6.26 5.60 -21.32
C THR A 188 6.02 4.12 -21.62
N ALA A 189 6.61 3.59 -22.70
CA ALA A 189 6.49 2.18 -23.03
C ALA A 189 7.14 1.30 -21.94
N SER A 190 8.31 1.70 -21.44
CA SER A 190 8.99 1.01 -20.35
C SER A 190 8.13 0.94 -19.09
N ASN A 191 7.56 2.06 -18.65
CA ASN A 191 6.76 2.12 -17.43
C ASN A 191 5.48 1.27 -17.52
N ILE A 192 4.88 1.15 -18.71
CA ILE A 192 3.74 0.26 -18.95
C ILE A 192 4.19 -1.21 -18.89
N VAL A 193 5.28 -1.58 -19.59
CA VAL A 193 5.79 -2.96 -19.59
C VAL A 193 6.22 -3.38 -18.19
N VAL A 194 6.96 -2.54 -17.47
CA VAL A 194 7.40 -2.80 -16.10
C VAL A 194 6.21 -2.95 -15.16
N GLY A 195 5.16 -2.14 -15.32
CA GLY A 195 3.93 -2.32 -14.56
C GLY A 195 3.23 -3.66 -14.81
N VAL A 196 3.24 -4.16 -16.05
CA VAL A 196 2.73 -5.51 -16.35
C VAL A 196 3.62 -6.59 -15.72
N LEU A 197 4.94 -6.44 -15.76
CA LEU A 197 5.90 -7.36 -15.13
C LEU A 197 5.72 -7.42 -13.60
N SER A 198 5.28 -6.32 -13.00
CA SER A 198 4.89 -6.22 -11.58
C SER A 198 3.90 -7.31 -11.15
N ALA A 199 3.00 -7.73 -12.06
CA ALA A 199 2.02 -8.77 -11.79
C ALA A 199 2.64 -10.15 -11.51
N ILE A 200 3.88 -10.39 -11.95
CA ILE A 200 4.56 -11.68 -11.82
C ILE A 200 5.46 -11.70 -10.58
N VAL A 201 6.17 -10.60 -10.32
CA VAL A 201 7.24 -10.54 -9.32
C VAL A 201 6.76 -9.98 -7.97
N ASP A 202 5.80 -9.06 -7.98
CA ASP A 202 5.40 -8.11 -6.92
C ASP A 202 5.89 -6.68 -7.18
N ASN A 203 5.12 -5.72 -6.67
CA ASN A 203 5.30 -4.30 -6.93
C ASN A 203 6.55 -3.72 -6.25
N ILE A 204 6.92 -4.25 -5.08
CA ILE A 204 8.00 -3.71 -4.25
C ILE A 204 9.39 -3.97 -4.87
N PRO A 205 9.75 -5.21 -5.27
CA PRO A 205 11.03 -5.47 -5.94
C PRO A 205 11.18 -4.71 -7.25
N VAL A 206 10.10 -4.62 -8.03
CA VAL A 206 10.09 -3.99 -9.35
C VAL A 206 10.30 -2.48 -9.22
N MET A 207 9.56 -1.81 -8.33
CA MET A 207 9.76 -0.38 -8.08
C MET A 207 11.16 -0.09 -7.56
N TYR A 208 11.69 -0.91 -6.66
CA TYR A 208 13.04 -0.74 -6.17
C TYR A 208 14.10 -0.87 -7.27
N ALA A 209 13.92 -1.82 -8.20
CA ALA A 209 14.81 -1.97 -9.35
C ALA A 209 14.80 -0.72 -10.24
N VAL A 210 13.62 -0.15 -10.56
CA VAL A 210 13.53 1.10 -11.34
C VAL A 210 14.21 2.27 -10.61
N LEU A 211 14.00 2.39 -9.30
CA LEU A 211 14.66 3.42 -8.48
C LEU A 211 16.19 3.27 -8.47
N LYS A 212 16.71 2.04 -8.58
CA LYS A 212 18.15 1.77 -8.67
C LYS A 212 18.74 2.00 -10.05
N MET A 213 17.97 1.71 -11.10
CA MET A 213 18.31 2.08 -12.48
C MET A 213 18.41 3.60 -12.65
N ASP A 214 17.60 4.35 -11.88
CA ASP A 214 17.49 5.81 -11.90
C ASP A 214 17.41 6.41 -13.32
N PRO A 215 16.46 5.98 -14.16
CA PRO A 215 16.35 6.48 -15.52
C PRO A 215 16.03 7.98 -15.53
N ALA A 216 16.64 8.71 -16.46
CA ALA A 216 16.38 10.13 -16.64
C ALA A 216 14.99 10.35 -17.25
N MET A 217 13.99 10.60 -16.40
CA MET A 217 12.61 10.84 -16.82
C MET A 217 11.91 11.92 -15.98
N GLY A 218 10.90 12.57 -16.57
CA GLY A 218 10.13 13.65 -15.97
C GLY A 218 9.18 13.20 -14.85
N LEU A 219 8.61 14.17 -14.14
CA LEU A 219 7.66 13.92 -13.04
C LEU A 219 6.45 13.10 -13.52
N ASP A 220 5.94 13.38 -14.72
CA ASP A 220 4.85 12.63 -15.33
C ASP A 220 5.17 11.13 -15.41
N GLN A 221 6.39 10.77 -15.82
CA GLN A 221 6.83 9.38 -15.96
C GLN A 221 7.08 8.72 -14.59
N TRP A 222 7.58 9.46 -13.60
CA TRP A 222 7.66 8.97 -12.22
C TRP A 222 6.27 8.70 -11.63
N LEU A 223 5.28 9.55 -11.93
CA LEU A 223 3.88 9.30 -11.59
C LEU A 223 3.34 8.09 -12.36
N LEU A 224 3.68 7.92 -13.64
CA LEU A 224 3.25 6.79 -14.46
C LEU A 224 3.76 5.48 -13.88
N ILE A 225 5.07 5.34 -13.61
CA ILE A 225 5.62 4.11 -13.05
C ILE A 225 5.01 3.81 -11.69
N THR A 226 4.81 4.83 -10.85
CA THR A 226 4.17 4.67 -9.53
C THR A 226 2.77 4.09 -9.68
N LEU A 227 1.97 4.60 -10.63
CA LEU A 227 0.65 4.06 -10.94
C LEU A 227 0.75 2.64 -11.50
N THR A 228 1.56 2.44 -12.54
CA THR A 228 1.58 1.18 -13.29
C THR A 228 2.15 0.02 -12.49
N THR A 229 3.17 0.24 -11.65
CA THR A 229 3.62 -0.81 -10.71
C THR A 229 2.61 -0.98 -9.60
N GLY A 230 2.07 0.10 -9.02
CA GLY A 230 1.11 0.00 -7.92
C GLY A 230 -0.14 -0.80 -8.30
N VAL A 231 -0.73 -0.52 -9.46
CA VAL A 231 -1.93 -1.23 -9.94
C VAL A 231 -1.64 -2.49 -10.74
N GLY A 232 -0.44 -2.63 -11.30
CA GLY A 232 -0.03 -3.74 -12.16
C GLY A 232 -0.09 -5.10 -11.45
N GLY A 233 0.26 -5.13 -10.16
CA GLY A 233 0.08 -6.29 -9.29
C GLY A 233 -1.35 -6.84 -9.23
N SER A 234 -2.36 -6.07 -9.67
CA SER A 234 -3.76 -6.53 -9.72
C SER A 234 -4.06 -7.42 -10.93
N LEU A 235 -3.20 -7.46 -11.96
CA LEU A 235 -3.45 -8.23 -13.20
C LEU A 235 -3.41 -9.74 -12.97
N LEU A 236 -2.62 -10.18 -11.99
CA LEU A 236 -2.54 -11.57 -11.53
C LEU A 236 -2.72 -11.57 -10.01
N SER A 237 -3.49 -12.52 -9.46
CA SER A 237 -3.78 -12.54 -8.03
C SER A 237 -2.56 -12.77 -7.13
N VAL A 238 -1.45 -13.26 -7.68
CA VAL A 238 -0.18 -13.44 -6.96
C VAL A 238 0.72 -12.22 -7.01
N GLY A 239 0.41 -11.24 -7.86
CA GLY A 239 1.25 -10.08 -8.13
C GLY A 239 1.19 -8.97 -7.08
N SER A 240 0.37 -9.11 -6.03
CA SER A 240 0.38 -8.19 -4.89
C SER A 240 -0.03 -8.86 -3.59
N ALA A 241 0.42 -8.29 -2.47
CA ALA A 241 0.05 -8.72 -1.13
C ALA A 241 -1.48 -8.77 -0.92
N ALA A 242 -2.23 -7.81 -1.47
CA ALA A 242 -3.68 -7.80 -1.41
C ALA A 242 -4.30 -9.02 -2.13
N GLY A 243 -3.73 -9.44 -3.26
CA GLY A 243 -4.18 -10.62 -3.98
C GLY A 243 -3.93 -11.92 -3.24
N VAL A 244 -2.72 -12.07 -2.67
CA VAL A 244 -2.35 -13.21 -1.84
C VAL A 244 -3.22 -13.27 -0.58
N ALA A 245 -3.50 -12.13 0.06
CA ALA A 245 -4.35 -12.04 1.24
C ALA A 245 -5.80 -12.50 0.96
N VAL A 246 -6.42 -12.01 -0.12
CA VAL A 246 -7.80 -12.41 -0.47
C VAL A 246 -7.89 -13.90 -0.80
N MET A 247 -6.93 -14.44 -1.55
CA MET A 247 -6.86 -15.89 -1.79
C MET A 247 -6.62 -16.69 -0.51
N GLY A 248 -5.86 -16.13 0.44
CA GLY A 248 -5.59 -16.76 1.73
C GLY A 248 -6.82 -16.83 2.64
N VAL A 249 -7.68 -15.81 2.61
CA VAL A 249 -8.90 -15.70 3.43
C VAL A 249 -10.04 -16.55 2.86
N ASP A 250 -10.27 -16.50 1.54
CA ASP A 250 -11.39 -17.22 0.90
C ASP A 250 -10.90 -18.32 -0.06
N ARG A 251 -10.06 -19.22 0.44
CA ARG A 251 -9.43 -20.30 -0.34
C ARG A 251 -10.42 -21.20 -1.09
N LYS A 252 -11.67 -21.28 -0.63
CA LYS A 252 -12.70 -22.16 -1.20
C LYS A 252 -13.35 -21.55 -2.43
N ASN A 253 -13.64 -20.25 -2.42
CA ASN A 253 -14.38 -19.59 -3.49
C ASN A 253 -13.49 -18.70 -4.37
N TYR A 254 -12.30 -18.34 -3.90
CA TYR A 254 -11.39 -17.45 -4.59
C TYR A 254 -9.98 -18.03 -4.73
N GLY A 255 -9.61 -18.35 -5.98
CA GLY A 255 -8.28 -18.82 -6.34
C GLY A 255 -7.73 -18.16 -7.60
N PHE A 256 -6.52 -18.53 -7.99
CA PHE A 256 -5.81 -17.94 -9.15
C PHE A 256 -6.62 -18.02 -10.45
N MET A 257 -7.22 -19.18 -10.76
CA MET A 257 -8.02 -19.34 -11.98
C MET A 257 -9.30 -18.49 -11.96
N ALA A 258 -9.93 -18.34 -10.79
CA ALA A 258 -11.10 -17.49 -10.62
C ALA A 258 -10.75 -16.01 -10.84
N HIS A 259 -9.57 -15.58 -10.39
CA HIS A 259 -9.04 -14.25 -10.70
C HIS A 259 -8.72 -14.09 -12.19
N LEU A 260 -8.04 -15.07 -12.80
CA LEU A 260 -7.59 -15.02 -14.19
C LEU A 260 -8.76 -14.88 -15.16
N LYS A 261 -9.93 -15.46 -14.84
CA LYS A 261 -11.18 -15.25 -15.60
C LYS A 261 -11.52 -13.77 -15.77
N TRP A 262 -11.21 -12.94 -14.78
CA TRP A 262 -11.48 -11.50 -14.77
C TRP A 262 -10.26 -10.64 -15.12
N ALA A 263 -9.09 -11.24 -15.35
CA ALA A 263 -7.88 -10.53 -15.75
C ALA A 263 -8.09 -9.63 -16.98
N PRO A 264 -8.88 -10.01 -18.02
CA PRO A 264 -9.16 -9.10 -19.14
C PRO A 264 -9.87 -7.81 -18.69
N ALA A 265 -10.86 -7.90 -17.80
CA ALA A 265 -11.56 -6.73 -17.28
C ALA A 265 -10.62 -5.84 -16.45
N ILE A 266 -9.73 -6.45 -15.65
CA ILE A 266 -8.72 -5.74 -14.87
C ILE A 266 -7.69 -5.07 -15.79
N ALA A 267 -7.28 -5.73 -16.87
CA ALA A 267 -6.37 -5.18 -17.88
C ALA A 267 -6.99 -3.96 -18.59
N VAL A 268 -8.29 -3.99 -18.89
CA VAL A 268 -8.99 -2.80 -19.42
C VAL A 268 -8.93 -1.65 -18.40
N GLY A 269 -9.12 -1.91 -17.10
CA GLY A 269 -8.94 -0.91 -16.05
C GLY A 269 -7.50 -0.36 -15.98
N TYR A 270 -6.51 -1.23 -16.11
CA TYR A 270 -5.09 -0.88 -16.15
C TYR A 270 -4.78 0.09 -17.30
N PHE A 271 -5.14 -0.26 -18.53
CA PHE A 271 -4.91 0.61 -19.69
C PHE A 271 -5.76 1.88 -19.66
N ALA A 272 -7.01 1.81 -19.17
CA ALA A 272 -7.86 2.99 -18.99
C ALA A 272 -7.25 3.98 -17.99
N SER A 273 -6.65 3.48 -16.91
CA SER A 273 -5.96 4.33 -15.92
C SER A 273 -4.72 5.02 -16.49
N ILE A 274 -3.98 4.36 -17.38
CA ILE A 274 -2.87 4.99 -18.13
C ILE A 274 -3.41 6.08 -19.06
N GLY A 275 -4.53 5.84 -19.74
CA GLY A 275 -5.22 6.85 -20.54
C GLY A 275 -5.66 8.06 -19.71
N ALA A 276 -6.24 7.82 -18.53
CA ALA A 276 -6.61 8.89 -17.61
C ALA A 276 -5.38 9.67 -17.11
N TRP A 277 -4.28 8.97 -16.79
CA TRP A 277 -3.01 9.61 -16.43
C TRP A 277 -2.53 10.52 -17.56
N TRP A 278 -2.55 10.06 -18.81
CA TRP A 278 -2.12 10.85 -19.96
C TRP A 278 -2.84 12.21 -20.04
N PHE A 279 -4.16 12.24 -19.82
CA PHE A 279 -4.89 13.50 -19.83
C PHE A 279 -4.61 14.37 -18.59
N VAL A 280 -4.55 13.77 -17.41
CA VAL A 280 -4.37 14.51 -16.15
C VAL A 280 -2.97 15.10 -16.01
N THR A 281 -1.94 14.44 -16.54
CA THR A 281 -0.55 14.90 -16.51
C THR A 281 -0.13 15.64 -17.78
N ALA A 282 -1.06 16.01 -18.66
CA ALA A 282 -0.77 16.74 -19.89
C ALA A 282 -0.01 18.05 -19.65
N GLY A 283 -0.27 18.74 -18.53
CA GLY A 283 0.44 19.98 -18.17
C GLY A 283 1.83 19.77 -17.54
N LEU A 284 2.25 18.53 -17.31
CA LEU A 284 3.57 18.19 -16.75
C LEU A 284 4.59 17.76 -17.82
N ARG A 285 4.16 17.71 -19.09
CA ARG A 285 4.93 17.25 -20.25
C ARG A 285 5.26 18.41 -21.16
#